data_AF-A0AAD6U1I9-F1
#
_entry.id   AF-A0AAD6U1I9-F1
#
_cell.length_a   1.000
_cell.length_b   1.000
_cell.length_c   1.000
_cell.angle_alpha   90.00
_cell.angle_beta   90.00
_cell.angle_gamma   90.00
#
_symmetry.space_group_name_H-M   'P 1'
#
loop_
_entity.id
_entity.type
_entity.pdbx_description
1 polymer ?
#
loop_
_entity_poly.entity_id
_entity_poly.type
_entity_poly.pdbx_seq_one_letter_code
_entity_poly.pdbx_strand_id
1 'polypeptide(L)'
;MRILVARAPSMCRHFSLVSHRRVRTFDPRHLGQNDFISVERAAEVHLTLPRVPATPGKQNRINFRGADTEAPRIEGFLYYHVNYPRQFLSGELRFRCCPDADRDSFAHGHDLPSRDGLPWGLSLPLLLGLPRYSSSVSQLVADGMLTSAQVAKAKQLLMSNPARFVTRTPFIHDITQPFRMDLAVPTGICVLGPHCVLRAPLYRRVALHGSVLVRLERTPHEGELALRVVRRLEPCSYLEEYRHLDPLREGMLLSNADDPDLMWTWTYEDEHPKTSAALHCLFHPPCHFRPPDEDIGFFVPVAKSENVF
;
A
#
# COMPACT_ATOMS: atom_id res chain seq x y z
N MET A 1 53.02 7.05 -27.62
CA MET A 1 51.58 7.37 -27.61
C MET A 1 50.94 6.57 -26.46
N ARG A 2 50.78 7.20 -25.28
CA ARG A 2 50.25 6.54 -24.07
C ARG A 2 48.75 6.80 -23.99
N ILE A 3 47.96 5.74 -23.97
CA ILE A 3 46.50 5.80 -23.85
C ILE A 3 46.16 6.02 -22.37
N LEU A 4 45.51 7.15 -22.07
CA LEU A 4 44.89 7.43 -20.78
C LEU A 4 43.59 6.62 -20.67
N VAL A 5 43.59 5.61 -19.80
CA VAL A 5 42.36 4.91 -19.40
C VAL A 5 41.67 5.76 -18.33
N ALA A 6 40.57 6.39 -18.70
CA ALA A 6 39.69 7.07 -17.75
C ALA A 6 39.03 6.03 -16.84
N ARG A 7 39.31 6.10 -15.54
CA ARG A 7 38.60 5.33 -14.51
C ARG A 7 37.18 5.88 -14.36
N ALA A 8 36.19 4.99 -14.46
CA ALA A 8 34.80 5.29 -14.16
C ALA A 8 34.62 5.81 -12.72
N PRO A 9 33.67 6.72 -12.46
CA PRO A 9 33.43 7.24 -11.13
C PRO A 9 32.87 6.15 -10.22
N SER A 10 33.58 5.93 -9.12
CA SER A 10 33.21 5.06 -8.02
C SER A 10 31.79 5.36 -7.52
N MET A 11 30.93 4.34 -7.47
CA MET A 11 29.65 4.40 -6.78
C MET A 11 29.86 4.84 -5.32
N CYS A 12 29.52 6.08 -5.00
CA CYS A 12 29.36 6.54 -3.62
C CYS A 12 28.26 5.69 -2.96
N ARG A 13 28.67 4.74 -2.12
CA ARG A 13 27.79 4.12 -1.12
C ARG A 13 27.31 5.24 -0.20
N HIS A 14 26.09 5.74 -0.43
CA HIS A 14 25.43 6.59 0.55
C HIS A 14 25.24 5.76 1.82
N PHE A 15 26.07 5.99 2.83
CA PHE A 15 25.77 5.53 4.18
C PHE A 15 24.51 6.26 4.62
N SER A 16 23.39 5.54 4.78
CA SER A 16 22.19 6.14 5.36
C SER A 16 22.53 6.50 6.81
N LEU A 17 22.49 7.78 7.16
CA LEU A 17 22.51 8.20 8.54
C LEU A 17 21.29 7.58 9.25
N VAL A 18 21.56 6.77 10.26
CA VAL A 18 20.53 6.14 11.07
C VAL A 18 20.23 7.08 12.24
N SER A 19 19.00 7.60 12.28
CA SER A 19 18.55 8.43 13.39
C SER A 19 17.79 7.58 14.40
N HIS A 20 18.22 7.59 15.65
CA HIS A 20 17.50 6.94 16.76
C HIS A 20 16.55 7.93 17.41
N ARG A 21 15.27 7.57 17.49
CA ARG A 21 14.22 8.40 18.06
C ARG A 21 13.33 7.58 18.98
N ARG A 22 13.05 8.14 20.16
CA ARG A 22 12.07 7.56 21.08
C ARG A 22 10.69 8.07 20.69
N VAL A 23 9.73 7.18 20.52
CA VAL A 23 8.32 7.55 20.28
C VAL A 23 7.49 6.86 21.35
N ARG A 24 6.76 7.65 22.13
CA ARG A 24 5.98 7.20 23.28
C ARG A 24 4.57 6.78 22.90
N THR A 25 4.02 7.37 21.84
CA THR A 25 2.65 7.11 21.37
C THR A 25 2.48 7.39 19.89
N PHE A 26 1.53 6.71 19.25
CA PHE A 26 1.01 7.03 17.92
C PHE A 26 -0.39 7.65 17.97
N ASP A 27 -0.97 7.89 19.16
CA ASP A 27 -2.25 8.57 19.28
C ASP A 27 -2.06 10.09 19.09
N PRO A 28 -2.66 10.71 18.06
CA PRO A 28 -2.49 12.14 17.80
C PRO A 28 -2.95 13.03 18.97
N ARG A 29 -3.79 12.53 19.87
CA ARG A 29 -4.27 13.27 21.06
C ARG A 29 -3.25 13.34 22.19
N HIS A 30 -2.22 12.50 22.14
CA HIS A 30 -1.23 12.34 23.20
C HIS A 30 0.20 12.63 22.73
N LEU A 31 0.37 13.12 21.51
CA LEU A 31 1.67 13.56 20.99
C LEU A 31 2.24 14.71 21.81
N GLY A 32 3.55 14.70 22.02
CA GLY A 32 4.27 15.82 22.61
C GLY A 32 5.72 15.88 22.12
N GLN A 33 6.51 16.81 22.65
CA GLN A 33 7.83 17.13 22.10
C GLN A 33 8.80 15.94 21.97
N ASN A 34 8.76 14.97 22.88
CA ASN A 34 9.63 13.79 22.79
C ASN A 34 9.26 12.84 21.64
N ASP A 35 8.08 12.99 21.04
CA ASP A 35 7.57 12.19 19.92
C ASP A 35 7.90 12.85 18.58
N PHE A 36 8.47 14.06 18.60
CA PHE A 36 8.87 14.80 17.42
C PHE A 36 10.11 14.16 16.78
N ILE A 37 9.98 13.87 15.49
CA ILE A 37 11.01 13.22 14.69
C ILE A 37 11.52 14.27 13.71
N SER A 38 12.83 14.47 13.76
CA SER A 38 13.55 15.22 12.75
C SER A 38 14.64 14.34 12.15
N VAL A 39 14.58 14.14 10.84
CA VAL A 39 15.53 13.31 10.09
C VAL A 39 15.85 13.88 8.72
N GLU A 40 17.08 13.69 8.29
CA GLU A 40 17.51 14.00 6.93
C GLU A 40 16.83 13.06 5.91
N ARG A 41 16.66 13.56 4.68
CA ARG A 41 16.02 12.83 3.60
C ARG A 41 16.73 11.50 3.34
N ALA A 42 15.96 10.46 3.07
CA ALA A 42 16.43 9.08 2.86
C ALA A 42 17.08 8.40 4.08
N ALA A 43 17.06 9.03 5.27
CA ALA A 43 17.46 8.38 6.50
C ALA A 43 16.46 7.29 6.91
N GLU A 44 17.00 6.21 7.47
CA GLU A 44 16.20 5.21 8.17
C GLU A 44 16.07 5.62 9.64
N VAL A 45 14.85 5.58 10.16
CA VAL A 45 14.57 5.99 11.54
C VAL A 45 14.36 4.77 12.40
N HIS A 46 15.23 4.63 13.39
CA HIS A 46 15.13 3.58 14.39
C HIS A 46 14.28 4.11 15.54
N LEU A 47 13.13 3.48 15.74
CA LEU A 47 12.20 3.83 16.80
C LEU A 47 12.49 3.02 18.06
N THR A 48 12.66 3.73 19.17
CA THR A 48 12.60 3.17 20.52
C THR A 48 11.19 3.39 21.06
N LEU A 49 10.43 2.31 21.20
CA LEU A 49 9.07 2.32 21.69
C LEU A 49 9.06 1.85 23.16
N PRO A 50 8.81 2.73 24.14
CA PRO A 50 9.10 2.46 25.55
C PRO A 50 8.13 1.46 26.19
N ARG A 51 6.96 1.22 25.59
CA ARG A 51 5.94 0.32 26.11
C ARG A 51 6.06 -1.11 25.56
N VAL A 52 7.16 -1.41 24.86
CA VAL A 52 7.39 -2.73 24.28
C VAL A 52 8.77 -3.23 24.71
N PRO A 53 8.88 -4.45 25.27
CA PRO A 53 10.17 -5.03 25.56
C PRO A 53 11.01 -5.06 24.28
N ALA A 54 12.23 -4.52 24.35
CA ALA A 54 13.17 -4.61 23.25
C ALA A 54 13.40 -6.11 22.96
N THR A 55 12.97 -6.58 21.79
CA THR A 55 13.29 -7.95 21.39
C THR A 55 14.69 -7.93 20.79
N PRO A 56 15.67 -8.67 21.33
CA PRO A 56 17.03 -8.70 20.79
C PRO A 56 17.00 -9.04 19.30
N GLY A 57 17.67 -8.22 18.47
CA GLY A 57 17.75 -8.41 17.02
C GLY A 57 16.55 -7.92 16.19
N LYS A 58 15.45 -7.45 16.80
CA LYS A 58 14.33 -6.82 16.07
C LYS A 58 14.32 -5.31 16.33
N GLN A 59 14.78 -4.54 15.36
CA GLN A 59 14.71 -3.09 15.39
C GLN A 59 13.42 -2.62 14.72
N ASN A 60 12.69 -1.72 15.38
CA ASN A 60 11.57 -1.02 14.74
C ASN A 60 12.15 0.07 13.87
N ARG A 61 12.23 -0.23 12.57
CA ARG A 61 12.79 0.68 11.60
C ARG A 61 11.66 1.19 10.73
N ILE A 62 11.49 2.50 10.70
CA ILE A 62 10.62 3.15 9.73
C ILE A 62 11.51 3.71 8.63
N ASN A 63 11.14 3.35 7.41
CA ASN A 63 11.80 3.82 6.22
C ASN A 63 10.79 4.65 5.43
N PHE A 64 11.10 5.93 5.25
CA PHE A 64 10.28 6.86 4.46
C PHE A 64 10.48 6.69 2.94
N ARG A 65 10.97 5.53 2.48
CA ARG A 65 10.97 5.15 1.06
C ARG A 65 9.57 5.28 0.50
N GLY A 66 9.48 5.92 -0.67
CA GLY A 66 8.21 6.21 -1.34
C GLY A 66 7.58 7.54 -0.92
N ALA A 67 8.06 8.19 0.15
CA ALA A 67 7.75 9.59 0.42
C ALA A 67 8.30 10.46 -0.72
N ASP A 68 7.53 11.48 -1.09
CA ASP A 68 7.95 12.55 -1.96
C ASP A 68 8.37 13.72 -1.09
N THR A 69 9.66 14.02 -1.08
CA THR A 69 10.16 15.15 -0.31
C THR A 69 11.15 15.91 -1.17
N GLU A 70 10.73 17.09 -1.62
CA GLU A 70 11.65 18.10 -2.16
C GLU A 70 12.59 18.59 -1.05
N ALA A 71 12.10 18.62 0.19
CA ALA A 71 12.84 19.04 1.36
C ALA A 71 13.98 18.06 1.74
N PRO A 72 15.20 18.56 2.05
CA PRO A 72 16.34 17.75 2.47
C PRO A 72 16.19 17.18 3.89
N ARG A 73 15.21 17.65 4.65
CA ARG A 73 14.91 17.22 6.01
C ARG A 73 13.39 17.16 6.17
N ILE A 74 12.91 16.17 6.92
CA ILE A 74 11.51 16.06 7.32
C ILE A 74 11.43 16.13 8.83
N GLU A 75 10.46 16.89 9.31
CA GLU A 75 10.23 17.12 10.73
C GLU A 75 8.74 16.98 11.02
N GLY A 76 8.39 16.32 12.12
CA GLY A 76 6.99 16.02 12.40
C GLY A 76 6.77 14.83 13.31
N PHE A 77 5.58 14.26 13.23
CA PHE A 77 5.12 13.19 14.12
C PHE A 77 4.65 11.97 13.35
N LEU A 78 4.94 10.78 13.88
CA LEU A 78 4.24 9.56 13.47
C LEU A 78 2.93 9.47 14.23
N TYR A 79 1.85 9.16 13.53
CA TYR A 79 0.53 9.00 14.14
C TYR A 79 -0.29 7.96 13.40
N TYR A 80 -1.21 7.33 14.13
CA TYR A 80 -2.12 6.35 13.56
C TYR A 80 -3.40 7.04 13.07
N HIS A 81 -3.78 6.75 11.84
CA HIS A 81 -4.97 7.26 11.19
C HIS A 81 -5.85 6.12 10.71
N VAL A 82 -7.17 6.23 10.85
CA VAL A 82 -8.14 5.27 10.30
C VAL A 82 -8.95 5.99 9.25
N ASN A 83 -8.74 5.64 7.98
CA ASN A 83 -9.42 6.27 6.84
C ASN A 83 -10.93 6.03 6.88
N TYR A 84 -11.36 4.83 7.27
CA TYR A 84 -12.76 4.46 7.36
C TYR A 84 -13.06 3.88 8.75
N PRO A 85 -13.67 4.67 9.68
CA PRO A 85 -13.82 4.29 11.09
C PRO A 85 -14.49 2.93 11.34
N ARG A 86 -15.36 2.49 10.41
CA ARG A 86 -16.07 1.19 10.50
C ARG A 86 -15.23 0.00 10.03
N GLN A 87 -14.06 0.25 9.43
CA GLN A 87 -13.15 -0.78 8.92
C GLN A 87 -11.75 -0.56 9.50
N PHE A 88 -11.47 -1.16 10.66
CA PHE A 88 -10.18 -0.97 11.35
C PHE A 88 -8.96 -1.40 10.49
N LEU A 89 -9.14 -2.31 9.52
CA LEU A 89 -8.10 -2.70 8.56
C LEU A 89 -7.65 -1.56 7.64
N SER A 90 -8.48 -0.51 7.47
CA SER A 90 -8.14 0.69 6.70
C SER A 90 -7.14 1.62 7.40
N GLY A 91 -6.73 1.28 8.63
CA GLY A 91 -5.81 2.09 9.40
C GLY A 91 -4.39 2.06 8.88
N GLU A 92 -3.67 3.15 9.10
CA GLU A 92 -2.33 3.39 8.59
C GLU A 92 -1.50 4.16 9.63
N LEU A 93 -0.21 3.87 9.70
CA LEU A 93 0.74 4.72 10.38
C LEU A 93 1.26 5.76 9.38
N ARG A 94 0.97 7.04 9.61
CA ARG A 94 1.35 8.16 8.76
C ARG A 94 2.39 9.04 9.43
N PHE A 95 2.99 9.93 8.63
CA PHE A 95 3.88 10.97 9.13
C PHE A 95 3.26 12.33 8.83
N ARG A 96 3.08 13.15 9.87
CA ARG A 96 2.56 14.51 9.73
C ARG A 96 3.70 15.50 9.87
N CYS A 97 4.02 16.19 8.78
CA CYS A 97 5.01 17.25 8.73
C CYS A 97 4.51 18.46 9.53
N CYS A 98 5.34 18.90 10.49
CA CYS A 98 5.04 20.01 11.39
C CYS A 98 6.27 20.93 11.50
N PRO A 99 6.08 22.26 11.63
CA PRO A 99 7.19 23.21 11.73
C PRO A 99 7.99 23.08 13.03
N ASP A 100 7.36 22.61 14.11
CA ASP A 100 7.98 22.46 15.42
C ASP A 100 7.35 21.30 16.21
N ALA A 101 7.91 21.08 17.40
CA ALA A 101 7.55 19.98 18.28
C ALA A 101 6.31 20.27 19.15
N ASP A 102 5.65 21.40 18.97
CA ASP A 102 4.46 21.75 19.74
C ASP A 102 3.24 20.99 19.25
N ARG A 103 2.36 20.64 20.20
CA ARG A 103 1.18 19.83 19.89
C ARG A 103 0.22 20.55 18.95
N ASP A 104 0.10 21.87 19.08
CA ASP A 104 -0.80 22.68 18.24
C ASP A 104 -0.33 22.73 16.78
N SER A 105 0.97 22.53 16.54
CA SER A 105 1.54 22.40 15.20
C SER A 105 1.08 21.14 14.49
N PHE A 106 0.66 20.09 15.22
CA PHE A 106 0.06 18.90 14.62
C PHE A 106 -1.23 19.25 13.87
N ALA A 107 -2.10 20.07 14.44
CA ALA A 107 -3.39 20.42 13.83
C ALA A 107 -3.22 21.19 12.50
N HIS A 108 -2.17 22.01 12.41
CA HIS A 108 -1.86 22.84 11.25
C HIS A 108 -0.85 22.20 10.29
N GLY A 109 -0.23 21.09 10.67
CA GLY A 109 0.67 20.32 9.82
C GLY A 109 -0.05 19.65 8.65
N HIS A 110 0.73 19.05 7.75
CA HIS A 110 0.21 18.29 6.62
C HIS A 110 0.82 16.89 6.59
N ASP A 111 0.12 15.93 6.02
CA ASP A 111 0.67 14.59 5.85
C ASP A 111 1.83 14.64 4.85
N LEU A 112 2.92 13.94 5.19
CA LEU A 112 4.06 13.74 4.30
C LEU A 112 3.55 13.12 2.99
N PRO A 113 3.72 13.76 1.82
CA PRO A 113 3.22 13.17 0.59
C PRO A 113 4.08 11.97 0.18
N SER A 114 3.49 10.99 -0.49
CA SER A 114 4.18 9.98 -1.30
C SER A 114 4.35 10.47 -2.74
N ARG A 115 5.16 9.76 -3.53
CA ARG A 115 5.45 10.12 -4.95
C ARG A 115 4.25 10.18 -5.87
N ASP A 116 3.13 9.63 -5.42
CA ASP A 116 1.83 9.68 -6.09
C ASP A 116 0.95 10.83 -5.57
N GLY A 117 1.49 11.69 -4.71
CA GLY A 117 0.83 12.82 -4.04
C GLY A 117 -0.23 12.44 -3.01
N LEU A 118 -0.38 11.14 -2.70
CA LEU A 118 -1.22 10.70 -1.59
C LEU A 118 -0.47 10.89 -0.26
N PRO A 119 -1.16 10.82 0.89
CA PRO A 119 -0.47 10.72 2.18
C PRO A 119 0.41 9.47 2.23
N TRP A 120 1.70 9.64 2.57
CA TRP A 120 2.59 8.55 2.87
C TRP A 120 2.12 7.82 4.12
N GLY A 121 2.06 6.49 4.05
CA GLY A 121 1.68 5.67 5.19
C GLY A 121 2.09 4.22 5.09
N LEU A 122 2.12 3.55 6.24
CA LEU A 122 2.27 2.11 6.36
C LEU A 122 0.91 1.52 6.74
N SER A 123 0.29 0.76 5.83
CA SER A 123 -1.04 0.18 6.10
C SER A 123 -1.00 -0.83 7.25
N LEU A 124 -2.11 -0.97 7.99
CA LEU A 124 -2.22 -1.94 9.07
C LEU A 124 -1.95 -3.39 8.60
N PRO A 125 -2.45 -3.84 7.43
CA PRO A 125 -2.04 -5.13 6.87
C PRO A 125 -0.51 -5.29 6.73
N LEU A 126 0.19 -4.24 6.28
CA LEU A 126 1.65 -4.25 6.16
C LEU A 126 2.34 -4.31 7.53
N LEU A 127 1.85 -3.53 8.50
CA LEU A 127 2.36 -3.52 9.88
C LEU A 127 2.20 -4.90 10.55
N LEU A 128 1.08 -5.57 10.29
CA LEU A 128 0.78 -6.89 10.86
C LEU A 128 1.51 -8.03 10.15
N GLY A 129 1.71 -7.90 8.83
CA GLY A 129 2.32 -8.94 7.99
C GLY A 129 3.84 -9.01 8.09
N LEU A 130 4.52 -7.93 8.51
CA LEU A 130 5.98 -7.86 8.54
C LEU A 130 6.53 -7.84 9.98
N PRO A 131 7.34 -8.85 10.39
CA PRO A 131 7.84 -8.96 11.76
C PRO A 131 8.61 -7.74 12.29
N ARG A 132 9.22 -6.94 11.40
CA ARG A 132 9.98 -5.72 11.77
C ARG A 132 9.11 -4.60 12.35
N TYR A 133 7.79 -4.67 12.17
CA TYR A 133 6.84 -3.70 12.72
C TYR A 133 6.11 -4.22 13.96
N SER A 134 6.53 -5.36 14.52
CA SER A 134 5.83 -5.99 15.64
C SER A 134 5.69 -5.06 16.84
N SER A 135 6.73 -4.27 17.17
CA SER A 135 6.59 -3.35 18.30
C SER A 135 5.77 -2.12 17.93
N SER A 136 5.74 -1.68 16.67
CA SER A 136 4.80 -0.64 16.24
C SER A 136 3.36 -1.11 16.48
N VAL A 137 3.04 -2.36 16.15
CA VAL A 137 1.72 -2.97 16.45
C VAL A 137 1.47 -3.06 17.95
N SER A 138 2.45 -3.51 18.75
CA SER A 138 2.31 -3.55 20.21
C SER A 138 2.10 -2.16 20.82
N GLN A 139 2.78 -1.14 20.29
CA GLN A 139 2.59 0.24 20.71
C GLN A 139 1.19 0.75 20.35
N LEU A 140 0.66 0.45 19.17
CA LEU A 140 -0.73 0.77 18.81
C LEU A 140 -1.75 0.14 19.77
N VAL A 141 -1.49 -1.09 20.24
CA VAL A 141 -2.32 -1.73 21.27
C VAL A 141 -2.16 -1.02 22.62
N ALA A 142 -0.94 -0.67 23.02
CA ALA A 142 -0.66 0.04 24.26
C ALA A 142 -1.20 1.48 24.28
N ASP A 143 -1.39 2.09 23.11
CA ASP A 143 -2.02 3.40 22.92
C ASP A 143 -3.56 3.32 22.88
N GLY A 144 -4.13 2.11 22.89
CA GLY A 144 -5.58 1.90 22.76
C GLY A 144 -6.12 2.15 21.35
N MET A 145 -5.25 2.27 20.34
CA MET A 145 -5.65 2.45 18.93
C MET A 145 -6.12 1.13 18.30
N LEU A 146 -5.66 0.00 18.84
CA LEU A 146 -6.07 -1.35 18.47
C LEU A 146 -6.32 -2.20 19.71
N THR A 147 -7.26 -3.13 19.62
CA THR A 147 -7.44 -4.18 20.62
C THR A 147 -6.67 -5.44 20.23
N SER A 148 -6.28 -6.26 21.21
CA SER A 148 -5.66 -7.58 20.95
C SER A 148 -6.56 -8.48 20.08
N ALA A 149 -7.88 -8.37 20.24
CA ALA A 149 -8.86 -9.09 19.43
C ALA A 149 -8.85 -8.62 17.96
N GLN A 150 -8.75 -7.31 17.69
CA GLN A 150 -8.60 -6.79 16.34
C GLN A 150 -7.30 -7.26 15.69
N VAL A 151 -6.19 -7.25 16.42
CA VAL A 151 -4.89 -7.75 15.93
C VAL A 151 -4.97 -9.24 15.58
N ALA A 152 -5.56 -10.06 16.45
CA ALA A 152 -5.73 -11.49 16.21
C ALA A 152 -6.62 -11.75 14.98
N LYS A 153 -7.79 -11.10 14.90
CA LYS A 153 -8.70 -11.19 13.76
C LYS A 153 -8.01 -10.79 12.46
N ALA A 154 -7.29 -9.66 12.45
CA ALA A 154 -6.59 -9.21 11.25
C ALA A 154 -5.50 -10.20 10.82
N LYS A 155 -4.70 -10.72 11.75
CA LYS A 155 -3.71 -11.76 11.41
C LYS A 155 -4.35 -13.01 10.84
N GLN A 156 -5.49 -13.46 11.38
CA GLN A 156 -6.25 -14.58 10.85
C GLN A 156 -6.68 -14.31 9.39
N LEU A 157 -7.23 -13.13 9.11
CA LEU A 157 -7.66 -12.72 7.76
C LEU A 157 -6.50 -12.60 6.77
N LEU A 158 -5.32 -12.16 7.23
CA LEU A 158 -4.13 -12.05 6.39
C LEU A 158 -3.49 -13.41 6.14
N MET A 159 -3.56 -14.35 7.10
CA MET A 159 -3.03 -15.71 6.97
C MET A 159 -3.87 -16.58 6.03
N SER A 160 -5.19 -16.40 6.02
CA SER A 160 -6.09 -17.12 5.11
C SER A 160 -5.92 -16.72 3.64
N ASN A 161 -5.17 -15.64 3.37
CA ASN A 161 -4.82 -15.21 2.01
C ASN A 161 -3.29 -15.05 1.88
N PRO A 162 -2.54 -16.16 1.71
CA PRO A 162 -1.08 -16.17 1.73
C PRO A 162 -0.43 -15.53 0.50
N ALA A 163 -1.21 -14.81 -0.33
CA ALA A 163 -0.66 -13.97 -1.38
C ALA A 163 0.27 -12.96 -0.70
N ARG A 164 1.57 -13.29 -0.69
CA ARG A 164 2.65 -12.50 -0.08
C ARG A 164 2.36 -11.05 -0.38
N PHE A 165 2.01 -10.27 0.64
CA PHE A 165 1.74 -8.85 0.49
C PHE A 165 3.02 -8.23 -0.05
N VAL A 166 3.09 -8.11 -1.37
CA VAL A 166 4.16 -7.38 -2.02
C VAL A 166 3.97 -5.96 -1.52
N THR A 167 5.05 -5.35 -1.05
CA THR A 167 5.08 -4.01 -0.45
C THR A 167 4.52 -2.89 -1.34
N ARG A 168 4.07 -3.21 -2.56
CA ARG A 168 3.52 -2.31 -3.57
C ARG A 168 2.07 -2.58 -3.94
N THR A 169 1.44 -3.65 -3.45
CA THR A 169 0.03 -3.91 -3.73
C THR A 169 -0.81 -2.90 -2.95
N PRO A 170 -1.64 -2.06 -3.60
CA PRO A 170 -2.50 -1.11 -2.91
C PRO A 170 -3.57 -1.85 -2.11
N PHE A 171 -3.85 -1.33 -0.92
CA PHE A 171 -4.96 -1.77 -0.09
C PHE A 171 -6.11 -0.79 -0.25
N ILE A 172 -7.24 -1.28 -0.74
CA ILE A 172 -8.43 -0.46 -0.96
C ILE A 172 -9.57 -0.91 -0.06
N HIS A 173 -10.28 0.05 0.51
CA HIS A 173 -11.44 -0.18 1.37
C HIS A 173 -12.71 0.54 0.87
N ASP A 174 -12.55 1.35 -0.18
CA ASP A 174 -13.60 2.12 -0.84
C ASP A 174 -13.30 2.20 -2.34
N ILE A 175 -14.33 2.16 -3.20
CA ILE A 175 -14.14 2.23 -4.66
C ILE A 175 -13.52 3.58 -5.09
N THR A 176 -13.87 4.66 -4.41
CA THR A 176 -13.39 6.01 -4.74
C THR A 176 -11.96 6.26 -4.26
N GLN A 177 -11.39 5.35 -3.45
CA GLN A 177 -10.04 5.47 -2.93
C GLN A 177 -9.02 5.43 -4.10
N PRO A 178 -8.24 6.49 -4.31
CA PRO A 178 -7.22 6.49 -5.33
C PRO A 178 -6.03 5.61 -4.93
N PHE A 179 -5.39 4.98 -5.91
CA PHE A 179 -4.18 4.21 -5.74
C PHE A 179 -3.27 4.29 -6.95
N ARG A 180 -1.95 4.17 -6.73
CA ARG A 180 -0.97 4.14 -7.81
C ARG A 180 -1.03 2.81 -8.56
N MET A 181 -1.04 2.89 -9.88
CA MET A 181 -0.91 1.76 -10.78
C MET A 181 0.26 2.02 -11.73
N ASP A 182 1.17 1.05 -11.81
CA ASP A 182 2.24 1.02 -12.81
C ASP A 182 1.70 0.23 -14.01
N LEU A 183 1.61 0.88 -15.17
CA LEU A 183 0.99 0.32 -16.37
C LEU A 183 1.90 -0.69 -17.07
N ALA A 184 3.21 -0.66 -16.78
CA ALA A 184 4.19 -1.57 -17.39
C ALA A 184 4.24 -2.95 -16.71
N VAL A 185 3.64 -3.10 -15.52
CA VAL A 185 3.68 -4.36 -14.76
C VAL A 185 2.28 -4.83 -14.39
N PRO A 186 2.02 -6.15 -14.41
CA PRO A 186 0.77 -6.70 -13.93
C PRO A 186 0.52 -6.28 -12.48
N THR A 187 -0.50 -5.44 -12.28
CA THR A 187 -0.88 -4.92 -10.97
C THR A 187 -2.07 -5.70 -10.42
N GLY A 188 -2.16 -5.81 -9.09
CA GLY A 188 -3.36 -6.28 -8.41
C GLY A 188 -3.69 -5.33 -7.27
N ILE A 189 -4.86 -5.49 -6.69
CA ILE A 189 -5.33 -4.74 -5.52
C ILE A 189 -5.66 -5.71 -4.39
N CYS A 190 -5.54 -5.25 -3.15
CA CYS A 190 -6.06 -5.94 -1.99
C CYS A 190 -7.29 -5.20 -1.49
N VAL A 191 -8.46 -5.81 -1.63
CA VAL A 191 -9.71 -5.31 -1.08
C VAL A 191 -9.80 -5.69 0.40
N LEU A 192 -10.01 -4.68 1.23
CA LEU A 192 -10.25 -4.81 2.65
C LEU A 192 -11.75 -4.74 2.90
N GLY A 193 -12.34 -5.87 3.27
CA GLY A 193 -13.72 -5.92 3.76
C GLY A 193 -13.77 -6.05 5.29
N PRO A 194 -14.96 -5.92 5.91
CA PRO A 194 -15.12 -6.07 7.36
C PRO A 194 -14.75 -7.46 7.91
N HIS A 195 -14.79 -8.47 7.04
CA HIS A 195 -14.57 -9.89 7.37
C HIS A 195 -13.66 -10.61 6.38
N CYS A 196 -13.01 -9.90 5.45
CA CYS A 196 -12.20 -10.52 4.42
C CYS A 196 -11.06 -9.60 3.99
N VAL A 197 -9.97 -10.21 3.52
CA VAL A 197 -8.91 -9.54 2.77
C VAL A 197 -8.76 -10.31 1.47
N LEU A 198 -9.15 -9.71 0.36
CA LEU A 198 -9.22 -10.39 -0.93
C LEU A 198 -8.27 -9.72 -1.91
N ARG A 199 -7.39 -10.51 -2.53
CA ARG A 199 -6.52 -10.03 -3.59
C ARG A 199 -7.24 -10.20 -4.93
N ALA A 200 -7.56 -9.09 -5.57
CA ALA A 200 -8.04 -9.07 -6.95
C ALA A 200 -6.85 -8.78 -7.87
N PRO A 201 -6.42 -9.73 -8.71
CA PRO A 201 -5.58 -9.37 -9.83
C PRO A 201 -6.30 -8.40 -10.76
N LEU A 202 -5.63 -7.33 -11.17
CA LEU A 202 -6.05 -6.47 -12.28
C LEU A 202 -5.31 -6.90 -13.55
N TYR A 203 -5.09 -8.22 -13.70
CA TYR A 203 -4.29 -8.79 -14.79
C TYR A 203 -5.02 -8.65 -16.12
N ARG A 204 -4.79 -7.54 -16.80
CA ARG A 204 -4.90 -7.43 -18.25
C ARG A 204 -3.68 -6.66 -18.75
N ARG A 205 -3.25 -6.93 -19.99
CA ARG A 205 -2.12 -6.19 -20.56
C ARG A 205 -2.59 -4.76 -20.80
N VAL A 206 -1.91 -3.79 -20.20
CA VAL A 206 -2.03 -2.41 -20.65
C VAL A 206 -0.91 -2.21 -21.64
N ALA A 207 -1.23 -1.80 -22.87
CA ALA A 207 -0.22 -1.46 -23.87
C ALA A 207 0.37 -0.06 -23.63
N LEU A 208 0.56 0.31 -22.36
CA LEU A 208 1.04 1.61 -21.92
C LEU A 208 2.23 1.42 -20.99
N HIS A 209 3.25 2.23 -21.18
CA HIS A 209 4.25 2.50 -20.15
C HIS A 209 3.84 3.69 -19.31
N GLY A 210 4.40 3.77 -18.10
CA GLY A 210 4.22 4.89 -17.18
C GLY A 210 3.43 4.51 -15.94
N SER A 211 3.25 5.50 -15.07
CA SER A 211 2.54 5.33 -13.80
C SER A 211 1.40 6.34 -13.71
N VAL A 212 0.26 5.86 -13.23
CA VAL A 212 -0.95 6.66 -13.05
C VAL A 212 -1.51 6.51 -11.65
N LEU A 213 -2.20 7.53 -11.19
CA LEU A 213 -3.11 7.44 -10.07
C LEU A 213 -4.49 7.11 -10.61
N VAL A 214 -5.07 6.00 -10.18
CA VAL A 214 -6.38 5.53 -10.62
C VAL A 214 -7.31 5.38 -9.43
N ARG A 215 -8.61 5.34 -9.68
CA ARG A 215 -9.62 4.90 -8.71
C ARG A 215 -10.61 3.98 -9.41
N LEU A 216 -11.32 3.18 -8.64
CA LEU A 216 -12.45 2.42 -9.17
C LEU A 216 -13.69 3.31 -9.23
N GLU A 217 -14.58 3.00 -10.14
CA GLU A 217 -15.92 3.59 -10.16
C GLU A 217 -16.92 2.65 -10.81
N ARG A 218 -18.19 2.86 -10.48
CA ARG A 218 -19.30 2.11 -11.06
C ARG A 218 -19.52 2.57 -12.51
N THR A 219 -19.69 1.63 -13.42
CA THR A 219 -20.16 1.96 -14.78
C THR A 219 -21.69 2.07 -14.79
N PRO A 220 -22.30 2.54 -15.89
CA PRO A 220 -23.76 2.49 -16.06
C PRO A 220 -24.33 1.07 -16.08
N HIS A 221 -23.49 0.05 -16.29
CA HIS A 221 -23.90 -1.35 -16.28
C HIS A 221 -23.84 -1.90 -14.85
N GLU A 222 -24.90 -2.60 -14.45
CA GLU A 222 -25.01 -3.14 -13.09
C GLU A 222 -23.94 -4.20 -12.84
N GLY A 223 -23.27 -4.11 -11.67
CA GLY A 223 -22.23 -5.06 -11.28
C GLY A 223 -20.87 -4.84 -11.94
N GLU A 224 -20.69 -3.75 -12.69
CA GLU A 224 -19.42 -3.45 -13.36
C GLU A 224 -18.64 -2.30 -12.71
N LEU A 225 -17.31 -2.49 -12.58
CA LEU A 225 -16.38 -1.43 -12.19
C LEU A 225 -15.44 -1.10 -13.34
N ALA A 226 -15.07 0.16 -13.46
CA ALA A 226 -13.98 0.62 -14.32
C ALA A 226 -12.90 1.33 -13.52
N LEU A 227 -11.70 1.43 -14.09
CA LEU A 227 -10.63 2.27 -13.55
C LEU A 227 -10.66 3.64 -14.22
N ARG A 228 -10.90 4.69 -13.43
CA ARG A 228 -10.72 6.07 -13.86
C ARG A 228 -9.31 6.54 -13.56
N VAL A 229 -8.64 7.10 -14.56
CA VAL A 229 -7.39 7.85 -14.41
C VAL A 229 -7.70 9.13 -13.67
N VAL A 230 -7.21 9.24 -12.45
CA VAL A 230 -7.31 10.47 -11.64
C VAL A 230 -6.22 11.44 -12.06
N ARG A 231 -4.99 10.95 -12.20
CA ARG A 231 -3.82 11.76 -12.52
C ARG A 231 -2.72 10.95 -13.17
N ARG A 232 -1.93 11.57 -14.06
CA ARG A 232 -0.69 10.96 -14.58
C ARG A 232 0.47 11.29 -13.64
N LEU A 233 1.18 10.26 -13.17
CA LEU A 233 2.33 10.43 -12.27
C LEU A 233 3.65 10.50 -13.03
N GLU A 234 3.74 9.74 -14.12
CA GLU A 234 4.88 9.70 -15.04
C GLU A 234 4.36 9.83 -16.47
N PRO A 235 5.19 10.26 -17.44
CA PRO A 235 4.82 10.26 -18.85
C PRO A 235 4.28 8.89 -19.25
N CYS A 236 3.07 8.88 -19.80
CA CYS A 236 2.42 7.66 -20.27
C CYS A 236 2.54 7.59 -21.79
N SER A 237 2.98 6.45 -22.32
CA SER A 237 3.15 6.25 -23.75
C SER A 237 2.74 4.86 -24.16
N TYR A 238 1.99 4.75 -25.25
CA TYR A 238 1.62 3.46 -25.81
C TYR A 238 2.83 2.72 -26.36
N LEU A 239 2.77 1.38 -26.34
CA LEU A 239 3.63 0.53 -27.14
C LEU A 239 3.47 0.90 -28.63
N GLU A 240 4.50 0.63 -29.43
CA GLU A 240 4.57 1.11 -30.81
C GLU A 240 3.34 0.76 -31.66
N GLU A 241 2.85 -0.47 -31.52
CA GLU A 241 1.66 -0.98 -32.22
C GLU A 241 0.34 -0.28 -31.83
N TYR A 242 0.29 0.41 -30.68
CA TYR A 242 -0.90 1.14 -30.19
C TYR A 242 -0.74 2.66 -30.20
N ARG A 243 0.30 3.21 -30.84
CA ARG A 243 0.52 4.68 -30.92
C ARG A 243 -0.58 5.44 -31.66
N HIS A 244 -1.43 4.74 -32.41
CA HIS A 244 -2.56 5.31 -33.12
C HIS A 244 -3.74 5.64 -32.20
N LEU A 245 -3.75 5.13 -30.96
CA LEU A 245 -4.79 5.42 -29.98
C LEU A 245 -4.64 6.82 -29.38
N ASP A 246 -5.76 7.36 -28.90
CA ASP A 246 -5.79 8.65 -28.23
C ASP A 246 -4.90 8.65 -26.97
N PRO A 247 -4.05 9.67 -26.76
CA PRO A 247 -3.20 9.74 -25.58
C PRO A 247 -4.00 9.69 -24.30
N LEU A 248 -3.52 8.94 -23.31
CA LEU A 248 -4.15 8.82 -22.00
C LEU A 248 -4.27 10.20 -21.32
N ARG A 249 -5.50 10.56 -20.90
CA ARG A 249 -5.82 11.82 -20.20
C ARG A 249 -6.43 11.57 -18.84
N GLU A 250 -6.31 12.57 -17.98
CA GLU A 250 -6.98 12.59 -16.69
C GLU A 250 -8.50 12.63 -16.90
N GLY A 251 -9.22 11.91 -16.04
CA GLY A 251 -10.65 11.69 -16.17
C GLY A 251 -11.03 10.58 -17.14
N MET A 252 -10.13 10.06 -17.98
CA MET A 252 -10.47 8.92 -18.85
C MET A 252 -10.59 7.64 -18.04
N LEU A 253 -11.43 6.73 -18.51
CA LEU A 253 -11.41 5.35 -18.06
C LEU A 253 -10.29 4.60 -18.80
N LEU A 254 -9.65 3.64 -18.15
CA LEU A 254 -8.66 2.77 -18.78
C LEU A 254 -9.35 1.74 -19.69
N SER A 255 -8.87 1.58 -20.92
CA SER A 255 -9.38 0.63 -21.92
C SER A 255 -8.46 -0.57 -22.12
N ASN A 256 -8.98 -1.61 -22.78
CA ASN A 256 -8.24 -2.83 -23.04
C ASN A 256 -7.21 -2.65 -24.15
N ALA A 257 -6.02 -3.22 -23.97
CA ALA A 257 -5.02 -3.24 -25.04
C ALA A 257 -5.51 -4.08 -26.21
N ASP A 258 -6.13 -5.23 -25.93
CA ASP A 258 -6.58 -6.15 -26.97
C ASP A 258 -7.82 -5.61 -27.73
N ASP A 259 -8.57 -4.71 -27.10
CA ASP A 259 -9.73 -4.04 -27.68
C ASP A 259 -9.85 -2.63 -27.06
N PRO A 260 -9.32 -1.59 -27.71
CA PRO A 260 -9.28 -0.24 -27.15
C PRO A 260 -10.66 0.45 -27.15
N ASP A 261 -11.63 -0.09 -27.90
CA ASP A 261 -13.03 0.33 -27.84
C ASP A 261 -13.74 -0.31 -26.64
N LEU A 262 -13.17 -1.38 -26.08
CA LEU A 262 -13.65 -2.02 -24.87
C LEU A 262 -13.01 -1.39 -23.62
N MET A 263 -13.84 -0.88 -22.74
CA MET A 263 -13.39 -0.39 -21.45
C MET A 263 -12.86 -1.54 -20.59
N TRP A 264 -11.86 -1.27 -19.73
CA TRP A 264 -11.56 -2.19 -18.63
C TRP A 264 -12.71 -2.13 -17.65
N THR A 265 -13.65 -3.05 -17.86
CA THR A 265 -14.68 -3.36 -16.90
C THR A 265 -14.37 -4.70 -16.26
N TRP A 266 -14.64 -4.79 -14.97
CA TRP A 266 -14.74 -6.06 -14.28
C TRP A 266 -16.18 -6.28 -13.91
N THR A 267 -16.71 -7.43 -14.27
CA THR A 267 -18.05 -7.85 -13.88
C THR A 267 -17.95 -8.79 -12.68
N TYR A 268 -19.04 -8.95 -11.93
CA TYR A 268 -19.11 -9.98 -10.88
C TYR A 268 -18.96 -11.40 -11.45
N GLU A 269 -19.13 -11.58 -12.76
CA GLU A 269 -19.06 -12.88 -13.43
C GLU A 269 -17.68 -13.17 -14.04
N ASP A 270 -16.69 -12.28 -13.86
CA ASP A 270 -15.32 -12.49 -14.37
C ASP A 270 -14.74 -13.84 -13.92
N GLU A 271 -14.02 -14.50 -14.85
CA GLU A 271 -13.56 -15.89 -14.78
C GLU A 271 -12.68 -16.25 -13.56
N HIS A 272 -12.26 -15.27 -12.75
CA HIS A 272 -11.44 -15.50 -11.57
C HIS A 272 -12.25 -15.25 -10.27
N PRO A 273 -12.71 -16.31 -9.57
CA PRO A 273 -13.62 -16.21 -8.41
C PRO A 273 -13.16 -15.25 -7.30
N LYS A 274 -11.84 -15.10 -7.12
CA LYS A 274 -11.26 -14.17 -6.13
C LYS A 274 -11.41 -12.69 -6.50
N THR A 275 -11.42 -12.37 -7.79
CA THR A 275 -11.63 -11.00 -8.28
C THR A 275 -13.09 -10.60 -8.08
N SER A 276 -14.01 -11.45 -8.52
CA SER A 276 -15.45 -11.27 -8.30
C SER A 276 -15.80 -11.06 -6.81
N ALA A 277 -15.32 -11.94 -5.92
CA ALA A 277 -15.54 -11.81 -4.48
C ALA A 277 -14.97 -10.51 -3.89
N ALA A 278 -13.77 -10.10 -4.33
CA ALA A 278 -13.14 -8.85 -3.93
C ALA A 278 -13.98 -7.64 -4.35
N LEU A 279 -14.40 -7.59 -5.62
CA LEU A 279 -15.17 -6.47 -6.14
C LEU A 279 -16.55 -6.39 -5.48
N HIS A 280 -17.20 -7.52 -5.21
CA HIS A 280 -18.47 -7.53 -4.50
C HIS A 280 -18.37 -6.97 -3.08
N CYS A 281 -17.25 -7.21 -2.40
CA CYS A 281 -17.01 -6.60 -1.09
C CYS A 281 -16.96 -5.06 -1.17
N LEU A 282 -16.55 -4.49 -2.31
CA LEU A 282 -16.60 -3.06 -2.56
C LEU A 282 -17.98 -2.56 -2.99
N PHE A 283 -18.77 -3.38 -3.69
CA PHE A 283 -20.11 -3.03 -4.15
C PHE A 283 -21.18 -3.00 -3.04
N HIS A 284 -21.08 -3.92 -2.08
CA HIS A 284 -22.12 -4.17 -1.08
C HIS A 284 -21.61 -4.09 0.38
N PRO A 285 -21.09 -2.95 0.85
CA PRO A 285 -20.73 -2.79 2.24
C PRO A 285 -21.99 -2.61 3.12
N PRO A 286 -22.13 -3.28 4.27
CA PRO A 286 -21.98 -4.69 4.57
C PRO A 286 -23.37 -5.35 4.74
N CYS A 287 -23.83 -6.10 3.74
CA CYS A 287 -24.97 -7.01 3.92
C CYS A 287 -24.61 -8.36 3.25
N HIS A 288 -24.16 -9.33 4.04
CA HIS A 288 -24.20 -10.76 3.71
C HIS A 288 -23.31 -11.33 2.60
N PHE A 289 -22.05 -10.88 2.44
CA PHE A 289 -21.09 -11.75 1.74
C PHE A 289 -20.62 -12.87 2.67
N ARG A 290 -21.22 -14.07 2.54
CA ARG A 290 -20.56 -15.32 2.94
C ARG A 290 -19.61 -15.70 1.79
N PRO A 291 -18.31 -15.93 2.04
CA PRO A 291 -17.48 -16.55 1.02
C PRO A 291 -18.13 -17.87 0.59
N PRO A 292 -18.08 -18.25 -0.70
CA PRO A 292 -18.51 -19.57 -1.12
C PRO A 292 -17.76 -20.61 -0.28
N ASP A 293 -18.48 -21.64 0.19
CA ASP A 293 -17.98 -22.68 1.08
C ASP A 293 -16.62 -23.24 0.59
N GLU A 294 -15.78 -23.68 1.54
CA GLU A 294 -14.37 -24.07 1.41
C GLU A 294 -14.05 -25.25 0.46
N ASP A 295 -14.83 -25.46 -0.60
CA ASP A 295 -14.66 -26.54 -1.59
C ASP A 295 -13.85 -26.16 -2.83
N ILE A 296 -13.22 -24.97 -2.87
CA ILE A 296 -12.17 -24.70 -3.87
C ILE A 296 -10.89 -25.37 -3.38
N GLY A 297 -10.80 -26.67 -3.67
CA GLY A 297 -9.64 -27.51 -3.44
C GLY A 297 -8.35 -26.78 -3.80
N PHE A 298 -7.49 -26.60 -2.80
CA PHE A 298 -6.12 -26.22 -3.01
C PHE A 298 -5.46 -27.31 -3.86
N PHE A 299 -5.14 -27.00 -5.12
CA PHE A 299 -4.20 -27.80 -5.90
C PHE A 299 -2.83 -27.73 -5.20
N VAL A 300 -2.61 -28.65 -4.27
CA VAL A 300 -1.26 -29.05 -3.86
C VAL A 300 -0.73 -29.90 -5.00
N PRO A 301 0.37 -29.54 -5.68
CA PRO A 301 1.01 -30.46 -6.59
C PRO A 301 1.56 -31.62 -5.75
N VAL A 302 0.87 -32.76 -5.81
CA VAL A 302 1.39 -34.03 -5.29
C VAL A 302 2.62 -34.36 -6.13
N ALA A 303 3.79 -34.34 -5.49
CA ALA A 303 5.00 -34.89 -6.06
C ALA A 303 4.72 -36.37 -6.37
N LYS A 304 4.77 -36.74 -7.66
CA LYS A 304 4.78 -38.14 -8.07
C LYS A 304 6.04 -38.79 -7.52
N SER A 305 5.90 -39.59 -6.49
CA SER A 305 6.88 -40.63 -6.16
C SER A 305 6.72 -41.75 -7.18
N GLU A 306 7.58 -41.79 -8.18
CA GLU A 306 7.79 -43.00 -8.97
C GLU A 306 8.67 -43.94 -8.13
N ASN A 307 8.04 -44.97 -7.55
CA ASN A 307 8.71 -46.21 -7.22
C ASN A 307 8.78 -47.02 -8.52
N VAL A 308 10.01 -47.30 -8.97
CA VAL A 308 10.29 -48.36 -9.94
C VAL A 308 10.89 -49.52 -9.15
N PHE A 309 10.29 -50.69 -9.33
CA PHE A 309 10.77 -52.00 -8.89
C PHE A 309 12.11 -52.36 -9.54
#